data_AF-A0A1I6VV85-F1
#
_entry.id   AF-A0A1I6VV85-F1
#
_cell.length_a   1.000
_cell.length_b   1.000
_cell.length_c   1.000
_cell.angle_alpha   90.00
_cell.angle_beta   90.00
_cell.angle_gamma   90.00
#
_symmetry.space_group_name_H-M   'P 1'
#
loop_
_entity.id
_entity.type
_entity.pdbx_description
1 polymer ?
#
loop_
_entity_poly.entity_id
_entity_poly.type
_entity_poly.pdbx_seq_one_letter_code
_entity_poly.pdbx_strand_id
1 'polypeptide(L)'
;MTTSILVMPFGKYKGTAITELKLSYVNWLLTLDNLKSDLRLSLEALVAERKRRQAFAIGMQSSHIPLHERRAYKKRMGWVGA
;
A
#
# COMPACT_ATOMS: atom_id res chain seq x y z
N MET A 1 21.14 -0.48 -14.59
CA MET A 1 19.67 -0.57 -14.55
C MET A 1 19.16 0.87 -14.47
N THR A 2 18.83 1.49 -15.60
CA THR A 2 18.19 2.80 -15.61
C THR A 2 16.76 2.61 -15.11
N THR A 3 16.52 2.84 -13.82
CA THR A 3 15.17 2.97 -13.27
C THR A 3 14.53 4.17 -13.95
N SER A 4 13.83 3.94 -15.06
CA SER A 4 13.01 4.94 -15.72
C SER A 4 12.06 5.47 -14.66
N ILE A 5 12.30 6.69 -14.19
CA ILE A 5 11.44 7.35 -13.21
C ILE A 5 10.10 7.50 -13.91
N LEU A 6 9.18 6.59 -13.64
CA LEU A 6 7.84 6.65 -14.19
C LEU A 6 7.14 7.80 -13.50
N VAL A 7 7.06 8.90 -14.26
CA VAL A 7 6.38 10.12 -13.88
C VAL A 7 4.95 10.05 -14.39
N MET A 8 4.02 10.53 -13.57
CA MET A 8 2.61 10.61 -13.93
C MET A 8 2.44 11.53 -15.16
N PRO A 9 1.86 11.02 -16.26
CA PRO A 9 1.84 11.76 -17.54
C PRO A 9 0.71 12.80 -17.63
N PHE A 10 -0.32 12.73 -16.79
CA PHE A 10 -1.51 13.60 -16.87
C PHE A 10 -2.19 13.83 -15.51
N GLY A 11 -3.19 14.71 -15.53
CA GLY A 11 -4.05 14.98 -14.37
C GLY A 11 -3.39 15.85 -13.30
N LYS A 12 -3.94 15.80 -12.09
CA LYS A 12 -3.55 16.65 -10.95
C LYS A 12 -2.09 16.49 -10.54
N TYR A 13 -1.54 15.29 -10.73
CA TYR A 13 -0.18 14.93 -10.31
C TYR A 13 0.78 14.81 -11.49
N LYS A 14 0.49 15.48 -12.62
CA LYS A 14 1.40 15.48 -13.78
C LYS A 14 2.79 15.93 -13.36
N GLY A 15 3.82 15.19 -13.76
CA GLY A 15 5.20 15.51 -13.39
C GLY A 15 5.66 14.91 -12.06
N THR A 16 4.75 14.34 -11.27
CA THR A 16 5.08 13.66 -10.00
C THR A 16 5.45 12.20 -10.24
N ALA A 17 6.43 11.69 -9.48
CA ALA A 17 6.77 10.27 -9.52
C ALA A 17 5.57 9.41 -9.06
N ILE A 18 5.33 8.28 -9.74
CA ILE A 18 4.23 7.37 -9.39
C ILE A 18 4.30 6.91 -7.92
N THR A 19 5.51 6.76 -7.37
CA THR A 19 5.78 6.38 -5.98
C THR A 19 5.22 7.35 -4.94
N GLU A 20 5.14 8.63 -5.26
CA GLU A 20 4.72 9.72 -4.36
C GLU A 20 3.21 9.96 -4.37
N LEU A 21 2.47 9.27 -5.25
CA LEU A 21 1.03 9.47 -5.38
C LEU A 21 0.27 9.05 -4.12
N LYS A 22 -0.74 9.84 -3.77
CA LYS A 22 -1.68 9.50 -2.71
C LYS A 22 -2.46 8.24 -3.08
N LEU A 23 -2.63 7.33 -2.12
CA LEU A 23 -3.32 6.06 -2.35
C LEU A 23 -4.78 6.26 -2.82
N SER A 24 -5.47 7.28 -2.30
CA SER A 24 -6.83 7.64 -2.73
C SER A 24 -6.88 7.99 -4.22
N TYR A 25 -5.90 8.74 -4.71
CA TYR A 25 -5.81 9.11 -6.12
C TYR A 25 -5.47 7.90 -7.01
N VAL A 26 -4.60 7.01 -6.55
CA VAL A 26 -4.27 5.76 -7.27
C VAL A 26 -5.49 4.85 -7.36
N ASN A 27 -6.24 4.68 -6.27
CA ASN A 27 -7.46 3.87 -6.27
C ASN A 27 -8.50 4.43 -7.24
N TRP A 28 -8.69 5.76 -7.27
CA TRP A 28 -9.55 6.41 -8.25
C TRP A 28 -9.06 6.23 -9.70
N LEU A 29 -7.75 6.33 -9.96
CA LEU A 29 -7.22 6.08 -11.30
C LEU A 29 -7.50 4.65 -11.79
N LEU A 30 -7.46 3.66 -10.88
CA LEU A 30 -7.74 2.26 -11.21
C LEU A 30 -9.22 1.98 -11.50
N THR A 31 -10.14 2.89 -11.14
CA THR A 31 -11.55 2.78 -11.55
C THR A 31 -11.80 3.26 -12.98
N LEU A 32 -10.79 3.84 -13.64
CA LEU A 32 -10.93 4.33 -15.02
C LEU A 32 -10.69 3.19 -16.02
N ASP A 33 -11.63 3.01 -16.94
CA ASP A 33 -11.56 1.96 -17.96
C ASP A 33 -10.64 2.33 -19.14
N ASN A 34 -10.37 3.62 -19.33
CA ASN A 34 -9.56 4.16 -20.43
C ASN A 34 -8.07 4.35 -20.07
N LEU A 35 -7.62 3.73 -18.99
CA LEU A 35 -6.24 3.85 -18.53
C LEU A 35 -5.30 3.02 -19.42
N LYS A 36 -4.16 3.59 -19.84
CA LYS A 36 -3.12 2.84 -20.57
C LYS A 36 -2.70 1.59 -19.78
N SER A 37 -2.60 0.45 -20.46
CA SER A 37 -2.22 -0.84 -19.89
C SER A 37 -0.95 -0.77 -19.04
N ASP A 38 0.10 -0.12 -19.57
CA ASP A 38 1.41 -0.05 -18.91
C ASP A 38 1.35 0.78 -17.62
N LEU A 39 0.57 1.86 -17.65
CA LEU A 39 0.35 2.72 -16.49
C LEU A 39 -0.47 1.98 -15.43
N ARG A 40 -1.49 1.23 -15.85
CA ARG A 40 -2.31 0.40 -14.96
C ARG A 40 -1.48 -0.65 -14.23
N LEU A 41 -0.64 -1.40 -14.95
CA LEU A 41 0.29 -2.38 -14.39
C LEU A 41 1.21 -1.74 -13.34
N SER A 42 1.75 -0.56 -13.65
CA SER A 42 2.64 0.17 -12.73
C SER A 42 1.92 0.61 -11.44
N LEU A 43 0.66 1.06 -11.54
CA LEU A 43 -0.15 1.46 -10.40
C LEU A 43 -0.57 0.25 -9.54
N GLU A 44 -0.96 -0.85 -10.17
CA GLU A 44 -1.30 -2.10 -9.47
C GLU A 44 -0.08 -2.66 -8.72
N ALA A 45 1.10 -2.64 -9.34
CA ALA A 45 2.35 -3.03 -8.70
C ALA A 45 2.66 -2.15 -7.47
N LEU A 46 2.44 -0.84 -7.57
CA LEU A 46 2.62 0.08 -6.44
C LEU A 46 1.64 -0.23 -5.29
N VAL A 47 0.38 -0.53 -5.59
CA VAL A 47 -0.62 -0.90 -4.58
C VAL A 47 -0.25 -2.22 -3.90
N ALA A 48 0.19 -3.22 -4.67
CA ALA A 48 0.62 -4.51 -4.15
C ALA A 48 1.82 -4.37 -3.20
N GLU A 49 2.80 -3.55 -3.58
CA GLU A 49 3.99 -3.30 -2.77
C GLU A 49 3.65 -2.54 -1.47
N ARG A 50 2.76 -1.55 -1.51
CA ARG A 50 2.27 -0.87 -0.31
C ARG A 50 1.54 -1.82 0.63
N LYS A 51 0.70 -2.73 0.10
CA LYS A 51 0.01 -3.75 0.89
C LYS A 51 0.99 -4.71 1.56
N ARG A 52 2.02 -5.17 0.83
CA ARG A 52 3.10 -6.01 1.40
C ARG A 52 3.81 -5.31 2.56
N ARG A 53 4.18 -4.05 2.39
CA ARG A 53 4.83 -3.27 3.46
C ARG A 53 3.94 -3.07 4.67
N GLN A 54 2.65 -2.81 4.45
CA GLN A 54 1.68 -2.72 5.55
C GLN A 54 1.55 -4.05 6.31
N ALA A 55 1.41 -5.17 5.59
CA ALA A 55 1.34 -6.49 6.20
C ALA A 55 2.63 -6.83 6.98
N PHE A 56 3.79 -6.48 6.43
CA PHE A 56 5.08 -6.64 7.10
C PHE A 56 5.16 -5.80 8.38
N ALA A 57 4.77 -4.53 8.34
CA ALA A 57 4.76 -3.66 9.52
C ALA A 57 3.83 -4.19 10.62
N ILE A 58 2.63 -4.67 10.26
CA ILE A 58 1.70 -5.32 11.19
C ILE A 58 2.30 -6.59 11.79
N GLY A 59 2.96 -7.41 10.97
CA GLY A 59 3.67 -8.62 11.41
C GLY A 59 4.80 -8.29 12.40
N MET A 60 5.60 -7.26 12.10
CA MET A 60 6.70 -6.80 12.94
C MET A 60 6.23 -6.24 14.29
N GLN A 61 5.15 -5.45 14.29
CA GLN A 61 4.51 -5.00 15.54
C GLN A 61 3.99 -6.19 16.37
N SER A 62 3.42 -7.18 15.70
CA SER A 62 2.90 -8.39 16.37
C SER A 62 4.00 -9.29 16.93
N SER A 63 5.22 -9.25 16.39
CA SER A 63 6.37 -10.02 16.89
C SER A 63 7.08 -9.37 18.07
N HIS A 64 6.91 -8.06 18.28
CA HIS A 64 7.50 -7.36 19.43
C HIS A 64 6.72 -7.60 20.74
N ILE A 65 5.53 -8.22 20.67
CA ILE A 65 4.77 -8.64 21.84
C ILE A 65 5.24 -10.06 22.21
N PRO A 66 5.89 -10.25 23.37
CA PRO A 66 6.30 -11.58 23.83
C PRO A 66 5.11 -12.55 23.78
N LEU A 67 5.37 -13.80 23.40
CA LEU A 67 4.33 -14.84 23.22
C LEU A 67 3.37 -14.94 24.42
N HIS A 68 3.87 -14.73 25.64
CA HIS A 68 3.09 -14.75 26.87
C HIS A 68 2.15 -13.54 27.05
N GLU A 69 2.47 -12.38 26.47
CA GLU A 69 1.63 -11.18 26.53
C GLU A 69 0.62 -11.09 25.38
N ARG A 70 0.80 -11.88 24.31
CA ARG A 70 0.01 -11.80 23.08
C ARG A 70 -1.49 -12.02 23.32
N ARG A 71 -1.86 -12.91 24.25
CA ARG A 71 -3.28 -13.15 24.63
C ARG A 71 -3.87 -11.96 25.38
N ALA A 72 -3.12 -11.38 26.32
CA ALA A 72 -3.53 -10.19 27.06
C ALA A 72 -3.63 -8.94 26.18
N TYR A 73 -2.69 -8.78 25.23
CA TYR A 73 -2.72 -7.71 24.23
C TYR A 73 -3.95 -7.83 23.32
N LYS A 74 -4.22 -9.01 22.74
CA LYS A 74 -5.40 -9.21 21.89
C LYS A 74 -6.72 -8.99 22.64
N LYS A 75 -6.78 -9.33 23.94
CA LYS A 75 -7.93 -9.02 24.82
C LYS A 75 -8.08 -7.51 25.05
N ARG A 76 -6.99 -6.76 25.28
CA ARG A 76 -7.00 -5.28 25.41
C ARG A 76 -7.46 -4.57 24.13
N MET A 77 -7.08 -5.10 22.96
CA MET A 77 -7.47 -4.56 21.66
C MET A 77 -8.89 -4.95 21.22
N GLY A 78 -9.60 -5.79 22.00
CA GLY A 78 -10.94 -6.27 21.65
C GLY A 78 -10.97 -7.25 20.47
N TRP A 79 -9.84 -7.86 20.13
CA TRP A 79 -9.71 -8.79 18.98
C TRP A 79 -10.04 -10.25 19.32
N VAL A 80 -10.33 -10.54 20.59
CA VAL A 80 -10.83 -11.84 21.04
C VAL A 80 -12.09 -11.56 21.86
N GLY A 81 -13.20 -12.15 21.44
CA GLY A 81 -14.45 -12.14 22.21
C GLY A 81 -14.28 -12.85 23.56
N ALA A 82 -15.15 -12.51 24.50
CA ALA A 82 -15.19 -13.10 25.84
C ALA A 82 -15.23 -14.64 25.81
#